data_AF-A0A2V7QT77-F1
#
_entry.id   AF-A0A2V7QT77-F1
#
_cell.length_a   1.000
_cell.length_b   1.000
_cell.length_c   1.000
_cell.angle_alpha   90.00
_cell.angle_beta   90.00
_cell.angle_gamma   90.00
#
_symmetry.space_group_name_H-M   'P 1'
#
loop_
_entity.id
_entity.type
_entity.pdbx_description
1 polymer ?
#
loop_
_entity_poly.entity_id
_entity_poly.type
_entity_poly.pdbx_seq_one_letter_code
_entity_poly.pdbx_strand_id
1 'polypeptide(L)'
;TFWHQTVTSAQIEAYISEHAGTDLTKVFEQYLRTTMVPVLEYRIEGSTLHYRWSNVVAGFTMPVRVTLSAAGFSVIRPTEQWKTARLKLGGRAFAVDPNYYVIAREASSH
;
A
#
# COMPACT_ATOMS: atom_id res chain seq x y z
N THR A 1 14.54 23.37 9.87
CA THR A 1 15.36 22.15 9.75
C THR A 1 14.67 21.22 8.76
N PHE A 2 15.15 21.19 7.52
CA PHE A 2 14.57 20.33 6.49
C PHE A 2 15.27 18.98 6.52
N TRP A 3 14.54 17.93 6.90
CA TRP A 3 15.07 16.57 6.98
C TRP A 3 14.08 15.59 6.35
N HIS A 4 14.00 15.55 5.02
CA HIS A 4 13.23 14.56 4.24
C HIS A 4 13.74 14.56 2.79
N GLN A 5 14.89 13.99 2.47
CA GLN A 5 15.58 14.47 1.25
C GLN A 5 16.25 13.48 0.31
N THR A 6 15.87 12.21 0.25
CA THR A 6 16.27 11.45 -0.97
C THR A 6 15.36 10.28 -1.31
N VAL A 7 14.91 9.53 -0.31
CA VAL A 7 14.17 8.28 -0.55
C VAL A 7 12.73 8.54 -1.00
N THR A 8 12.04 9.50 -0.36
CA THR A 8 10.64 9.84 -0.64
C THR A 8 10.46 10.56 -1.97
N SER A 9 11.37 11.46 -2.35
CA SER A 9 11.21 12.25 -3.59
C SER A 9 11.21 11.38 -4.84
N ALA A 10 12.13 10.40 -4.95
CA ALA A 10 12.20 9.51 -6.12
C ALA A 10 11.01 8.55 -6.22
N GLN A 11 10.57 8.00 -5.09
CA GLN A 11 9.38 7.13 -5.04
C GLN A 11 8.11 7.89 -5.41
N ILE A 12 7.98 9.12 -4.89
CA ILE A 12 6.84 9.98 -5.19
C ILE A 12 6.90 10.41 -6.67
N GLU A 13 8.05 10.79 -7.21
CA GLU A 13 8.20 11.17 -8.61
C GLU A 13 7.83 10.03 -9.57
N ALA A 14 8.33 8.81 -9.31
CA ALA A 14 7.95 7.63 -10.08
C ALA A 14 6.44 7.36 -10.01
N TYR A 15 5.86 7.52 -8.82
CA TYR A 15 4.43 7.33 -8.60
C TYR A 15 3.57 8.38 -9.29
N ILE A 16 3.94 9.67 -9.25
CA ILE A 16 3.29 10.75 -10.02
C ILE A 16 3.41 10.48 -11.50
N SER A 17 4.60 10.10 -11.98
CA SER A 17 4.83 9.83 -13.39
C SER A 17 3.95 8.69 -13.91
N GLU A 18 3.73 7.65 -13.09
CA GLU A 18 2.84 6.53 -13.42
C GLU A 18 1.34 6.92 -13.33
N HIS A 19 1.00 7.94 -12.54
CA HIS A 19 -0.38 8.33 -12.21
C HIS A 19 -0.72 9.78 -12.56
N ALA A 20 -0.07 10.39 -13.56
CA ALA A 20 -0.10 11.83 -13.89
C ALA A 20 -1.48 12.46 -14.18
N GLY A 21 -2.59 11.73 -14.00
CA GLY A 21 -3.97 12.24 -14.01
C GLY A 21 -4.77 11.97 -12.71
N THR A 22 -4.13 11.55 -11.61
CA THR A 22 -4.80 11.29 -10.31
C THR A 22 -4.44 12.36 -9.29
N ASP A 23 -5.38 12.75 -8.43
CA ASP A 23 -5.10 13.66 -7.32
C ASP A 23 -4.26 12.95 -6.24
N LEU A 24 -2.95 13.20 -6.26
CA LEU A 24 -1.99 12.58 -5.34
C LEU A 24 -1.70 13.43 -4.12
N THR A 25 -2.38 14.58 -3.96
CA THR A 25 -2.13 15.56 -2.90
C THR A 25 -2.04 14.88 -1.53
N LYS A 26 -2.94 13.93 -1.26
CA LYS A 26 -2.99 13.18 0.01
C LYS A 26 -1.80 12.26 0.26
N VAL A 27 -1.19 11.72 -0.81
CA VAL A 27 0.02 10.90 -0.70
C VAL A 27 1.21 11.80 -0.33
N PHE A 28 1.37 12.94 -1.00
CA PHE A 28 2.41 13.91 -0.62
C PHE A 28 2.24 14.42 0.81
N GLU A 29 1.00 14.76 1.22
CA GLU A 29 0.74 15.21 2.58
C GLU A 29 1.19 14.14 3.59
N GLN A 30 0.79 12.88 3.40
CA GLN A 30 1.20 11.78 4.27
C GLN A 30 2.73 11.65 4.38
N TYR A 31 3.45 11.64 3.25
CA TYR A 31 4.88 11.32 3.23
C TYR A 31 5.83 12.49 3.49
N LEU A 32 5.43 13.72 3.14
CA LEU A 32 6.25 14.93 3.30
C LEU A 32 5.88 15.73 4.54
N ARG A 33 4.61 15.68 4.97
CA ARG A 33 4.10 16.51 6.08
C ARG A 33 3.82 15.71 7.34
N THR A 34 3.79 14.38 7.28
CA THR A 34 3.53 13.54 8.45
C THR A 34 4.67 12.54 8.67
N THR A 35 4.93 12.22 9.94
CA THR A 35 5.81 11.13 10.34
C THR A 35 5.09 9.77 10.38
N MET A 36 3.83 9.71 9.92
CA MET A 36 3.00 8.52 9.97
C MET A 36 3.38 7.60 8.80
N VAL A 37 3.99 6.46 9.12
CA VAL A 37 4.28 5.43 8.12
C VAL A 37 2.97 4.70 7.81
N PRO A 38 2.50 4.69 6.55
CA PRO A 38 1.29 3.97 6.17
C PRO A 38 1.46 2.47 6.42
N VAL A 39 0.47 1.88 7.09
CA VAL A 39 0.46 0.46 7.43
C VAL A 39 -0.61 -0.23 6.58
N LEU A 40 -0.20 -1.12 5.69
CA LEU A 40 -1.10 -2.00 4.97
C LEU A 40 -1.48 -3.15 5.91
N GLU A 41 -2.67 -3.04 6.49
CA GLU A 41 -3.24 -4.17 7.24
C GLU A 41 -3.85 -5.14 6.26
N TYR A 42 -3.52 -6.42 6.41
CA TYR A 42 -4.11 -7.47 5.61
C TYR A 42 -4.43 -8.70 6.47
N ARG A 43 -5.41 -9.48 6.05
CA ARG A 43 -5.71 -10.81 6.59
C ARG A 43 -6.17 -11.72 5.46
N ILE A 44 -5.86 -13.00 5.55
CA ILE A 44 -6.18 -13.98 4.51
C ILE A 44 -7.21 -14.96 5.07
N GLU A 45 -8.40 -14.98 4.47
CA GLU A 45 -9.49 -15.88 4.83
C GLU A 45 -9.76 -16.81 3.64
N GLY A 46 -9.18 -18.02 3.69
CA GLY A 46 -9.25 -19.00 2.60
C GLY A 46 -8.57 -18.51 1.32
N SER A 47 -9.36 -18.18 0.30
CA SER A 47 -8.89 -17.63 -0.99
C SER A 47 -9.18 -16.14 -1.16
N THR A 48 -9.47 -15.45 -0.05
CA THR A 48 -9.79 -14.02 -0.03
C THR A 48 -8.76 -13.28 0.81
N LEU A 49 -8.10 -12.31 0.19
CA LEU A 49 -7.28 -11.33 0.89
C LEU A 49 -8.17 -10.15 1.28
N HIS A 50 -8.25 -9.86 2.56
CA HIS A 50 -8.83 -8.64 3.09
C HIS A 50 -7.68 -7.67 3.36
N TYR A 51 -7.82 -6.42 2.95
CA TYR A 51 -6.77 -5.42 3.09
C TYR A 51 -7.35 -4.02 3.31
N ARG A 52 -6.63 -3.17 4.05
CA ARG A 52 -6.91 -1.75 4.23
C ARG A 52 -5.64 -0.97 4.56
N TRP A 53 -5.69 0.34 4.32
CA TRP A 53 -4.72 1.26 4.89
C TRP A 53 -5.10 1.57 6.34
N SER A 54 -4.10 1.59 7.22
CA SER A 54 -4.18 2.14 8.56
C SER A 54 -3.01 3.09 8.79
N ASN A 55 -3.13 3.99 9.77
CA ASN A 55 -2.15 5.05 10.02
C ASN A 55 -1.95 5.99 8.82
N VAL A 56 -3.05 6.32 8.12
CA VAL A 56 -3.08 7.20 6.94
C VAL A 56 -4.03 8.37 7.16
N VAL A 57 -3.80 9.48 6.47
CA VAL A 57 -4.75 10.60 6.41
C VAL A 57 -6.04 10.22 5.69
N ALA A 58 -7.13 10.89 6.06
CA ALA A 58 -8.43 10.69 5.42
C ALA A 58 -8.35 10.92 3.89
N GLY A 59 -8.87 9.98 3.12
CA GLY A 59 -8.83 10.02 1.66
C GLY A 59 -7.53 9.51 1.03
N PHE A 60 -6.67 8.84 1.81
CA PHE A 60 -5.48 8.18 1.28
C PHE A 60 -5.85 6.95 0.43
N THR A 61 -5.46 6.97 -0.85
CA THR A 61 -5.87 6.00 -1.87
C THR A 61 -4.70 5.42 -2.65
N MET A 62 -3.50 5.46 -2.08
CA MET A 62 -2.28 4.99 -2.74
C MET A 62 -2.40 3.51 -3.11
N PRO A 63 -2.24 3.13 -4.40
CA PRO A 63 -2.11 1.76 -4.81
C PRO A 63 -0.79 1.17 -4.35
N VAL A 64 -0.79 -0.15 -4.15
CA VAL A 64 0.39 -0.91 -3.74
C VAL A 64 0.42 -2.21 -4.54
N ARG A 65 1.64 -2.61 -4.93
CA ARG A 65 1.87 -3.89 -5.62
C ARG A 65 2.01 -5.01 -4.59
N VAL A 66 1.24 -6.06 -4.79
CA VAL A 66 1.22 -7.23 -3.91
C VAL A 66 1.13 -8.52 -4.73
N THR A 67 1.57 -9.64 -4.18
CA THR A 67 1.41 -10.94 -4.84
C THR A 67 -0.02 -11.45 -4.63
N LEU A 68 -0.86 -11.35 -5.66
CA LEU A 68 -2.21 -11.95 -5.63
C LEU A 68 -2.27 -13.33 -6.30
N SER A 69 -1.31 -13.65 -7.15
CA SER A 69 -1.26 -14.91 -7.89
C SER A 69 0.19 -15.33 -8.17
N ALA A 70 0.38 -16.58 -8.59
CA ALA A 70 1.69 -17.09 -8.99
C ALA A 70 2.29 -16.38 -10.23
N ALA A 71 1.47 -15.62 -10.97
CA ALA A 71 1.88 -14.89 -12.18
C ALA A 71 2.64 -13.58 -11.90
N GLY A 72 2.75 -13.15 -10.64
CA GLY A 72 3.56 -11.99 -10.24
C GLY A 72 2.83 -10.98 -9.35
N PHE A 73 3.33 -9.75 -9.35
CA PHE A 73 2.75 -8.63 -8.61
C PHE A 73 1.50 -8.10 -9.30
N SER A 74 0.49 -7.79 -8.50
CA SER A 74 -0.76 -7.16 -8.91
C SER A 74 -0.96 -5.89 -8.09
N VAL A 75 -1.47 -4.84 -8.72
CA VAL A 75 -1.75 -3.58 -8.04
C VAL A 75 -3.11 -3.68 -7.35
N ILE A 76 -3.14 -3.42 -6.04
CA ILE A 76 -4.37 -3.21 -5.28
C ILE A 76 -4.50 -1.73 -4.91
N ARG A 77 -5.74 -1.27 -4.68
CA ARG A 77 -6.05 0.09 -4.23
C ARG A 77 -6.76 0.05 -2.88
N PRO A 78 -6.01 -0.07 -1.77
CA PRO A 78 -6.57 -0.04 -0.43
C PRO A 78 -7.15 1.34 -0.12
N THR A 79 -8.09 1.36 0.82
CA THR A 79 -8.61 2.58 1.45
C THR A 79 -8.57 2.37 2.95
N GLU A 80 -9.03 3.35 3.73
CA GLU A 80 -9.20 3.22 5.19
C GLU A 80 -10.21 2.10 5.57
N GLN A 81 -11.07 1.71 4.62
CA GLN A 81 -12.05 0.64 4.80
C GLN A 81 -11.49 -0.70 4.33
N TRP A 82 -11.96 -1.79 4.93
CA TRP A 82 -11.63 -3.14 4.50
C TRP A 82 -12.13 -3.39 3.08
N LYS A 83 -11.22 -3.77 2.20
CA LYS A 83 -11.51 -4.23 0.84
C LYS A 83 -11.04 -5.67 0.69
N THR A 84 -11.60 -6.35 -0.30
CA THR A 84 -11.25 -7.74 -0.59
C THR A 84 -10.67 -7.89 -1.99
N ALA A 85 -9.80 -8.88 -2.15
CA ALA A 85 -9.28 -9.33 -3.43
C ALA A 85 -9.18 -10.85 -3.42
N ARG A 86 -9.37 -11.46 -4.59
CA ARG A 86 -9.23 -12.90 -4.72
C ARG A 86 -7.75 -13.26 -4.71
N LEU A 87 -7.35 -14.06 -3.73
CA LEU A 87 -6.00 -14.59 -3.59
C LEU A 87 -5.92 -15.94 -4.29
N LYS A 88 -5.11 -16.01 -5.35
CA LYS A 88 -4.85 -17.22 -6.14
C LYS A 88 -3.41 -17.70 -5.94
N LEU A 89 -2.95 -17.72 -4.69
CA LEU A 89 -1.57 -18.07 -4.37
C LEU A 89 -1.30 -19.55 -4.16
N GLY A 90 -2.31 -20.42 -4.08
CA GLY A 90 -2.13 -21.88 -4.06
C GLY A 90 -1.13 -22.39 -3.01
N GLY A 91 -1.00 -21.71 -1.86
CA GLY A 91 -0.01 -22.03 -0.81
C GLY A 91 1.24 -21.14 -0.78
N ARG A 92 1.40 -20.18 -1.71
CA ARG A 92 2.45 -19.15 -1.63
C ARG A 92 2.09 -18.05 -0.64
N ALA A 93 3.12 -17.49 0.00
CA ALA A 93 2.96 -16.36 0.91
C ALA A 93 2.59 -15.09 0.15
N PHE A 94 1.61 -14.35 0.70
CA PHE A 94 1.34 -12.99 0.31
C PHE A 94 2.55 -12.11 0.63
N ALA A 95 2.97 -11.29 -0.33
CA ALA A 95 4.08 -10.38 -0.19
C ALA A 95 3.71 -9.03 -0.79
N VAL A 96 4.12 -7.97 -0.09
CA VAL A 96 4.07 -6.61 -0.60
C VAL A 96 5.39 -6.31 -1.30
N ASP A 97 5.33 -5.60 -2.42
CA ASP A 97 6.52 -5.18 -3.15
C ASP A 97 7.43 -4.33 -2.24
N PRO A 98 8.68 -4.76 -1.98
CA PRO A 98 9.59 -4.08 -1.04
C PRO A 98 10.00 -2.68 -1.52
N ASN A 99 9.73 -2.33 -2.78
CA ASN A 99 9.97 -0.97 -3.30
C ASN A 99 8.96 0.06 -2.75
N TYR A 100 7.90 -0.39 -2.07
CA TYR A 100 6.92 0.49 -1.43
C TYR A 100 7.29 0.77 0.02
N TYR A 101 7.33 2.05 0.40
CA TYR A 101 7.57 2.48 1.78
C TYR A 101 6.29 2.36 2.61
N VAL A 102 5.91 1.11 2.91
CA VAL A 102 4.69 0.75 3.63
C VAL A 102 4.99 -0.40 4.59
N ILE A 103 4.37 -0.40 5.76
CA ILE A 103 4.49 -1.52 6.70
C ILE A 103 3.38 -2.52 6.38
N ALA A 104 3.73 -3.73 5.97
CA ALA A 104 2.76 -4.81 5.84
C ALA A 104 2.52 -5.43 7.21
N ARG A 105 1.28 -5.38 7.71
CA ARG A 105 0.90 -5.97 8.99
C ARG A 105 -0.22 -6.99 8.78
N GLU A 106 0.04 -8.22 9.18
CA GLU A 106 -1.00 -9.24 9.26
C GLU A 106 -1.91 -8.93 10.45
N ALA A 107 -3.20 -8.73 10.18
CA ALA A 107 -4.22 -8.59 11.21
C ALA A 107 -4.59 -9.99 11.69
N SER A 108 -4.13 -10.34 12.89
CA SER A 108 -4.48 -11.60 13.55
C SER A 108 -5.99 -11.64 13.79
N SER A 109 -6.69 -12.62 13.20
CA SER A 109 -8.01 -13.02 13.72
C SER A 109 -7.75 -13.83 15.00
N HIS A 110 -8.15 -13.29 16.14
CA HIS A 110 -8.22 -14.03 17.40
C HIS A 110 -9.50 -14.86 17.46
#